data_AF-A0A6A5QFZ1-F1
#
_entry.id   AF-A0A6A5QFZ1-F1
#
_cell.length_a   1.000
_cell.length_b   1.000
_cell.length_c   1.000
_cell.angle_alpha   90.00
_cell.angle_beta   90.00
_cell.angle_gamma   90.00
#
_symmetry.space_group_name_H-M   'P 1'
#
loop_
_entity.id
_entity.type
_entity.pdbx_description
1 polymer ?
#
loop_
_entity_poly.entity_id
_entity_poly.type
_entity_poly.pdbx_seq_one_letter_code
_entity_poly.pdbx_strand_id
1 'polypeptide(L)'
;MADTSPSCAKCRKTAAAANVANLKACAKCKSARYCGRECQTGDWKVHKKVCARESATRAFVEAHAEHSNSYASPRLTNLEKHIPNPFTQLDKGKYLHGHPEKDVYKLLIDSFRMRQADDKNFEGKTAPRSIYTGASSSIDPFRKYIAKAATRPGLLPPWWDAAKQKECEAFGESGEWSDLRKDVSKQKMIQHYGDQRMPMQVRMLAEAIYGVGSMGQDGTFMRRNMMEMEQGGPGNGFISTMLNLDIS
;
A
#
# COMPACT_ATOMS: atom_id res chain seq x y z
N MET A 1 -28.36 12.17 13.06
CA MET A 1 -27.35 11.15 13.42
C MET A 1 -28.12 9.90 13.84
N ALA A 2 -28.07 8.82 13.06
CA ALA A 2 -28.75 7.59 13.43
C ALA A 2 -27.84 6.79 14.38
N ASP A 3 -28.30 6.57 15.60
CA ASP A 3 -27.66 5.72 16.60
C ASP A 3 -27.59 4.27 16.08
N THR A 4 -26.43 3.85 15.59
CA THR A 4 -26.17 2.51 15.06
C THR A 4 -25.80 1.51 16.15
N SER A 5 -26.44 1.62 17.31
CA SER A 5 -26.28 0.67 18.41
C SER A 5 -26.70 -0.75 18.00
N PRO A 6 -25.90 -1.78 18.31
CA PRO A 6 -26.19 -3.15 17.91
C PRO A 6 -27.51 -3.65 18.54
N SER A 7 -28.34 -4.30 17.73
CA SER A 7 -29.66 -4.80 18.13
C SER A 7 -29.78 -6.32 18.02
N CYS A 8 -30.72 -6.89 18.78
CA CYS A 8 -31.03 -8.31 18.75
C CYS A 8 -31.60 -8.70 17.38
N ALA A 9 -31.04 -9.72 16.73
CA ALA A 9 -31.47 -10.17 15.41
C ALA A 9 -32.93 -10.65 15.38
N LYS A 10 -33.47 -11.13 16.52
CA LYS A 10 -34.85 -11.60 16.64
C LYS A 10 -35.85 -10.50 16.98
N CYS A 11 -35.64 -9.82 18.12
CA CYS A 11 -36.61 -8.87 18.68
C CYS A 11 -36.27 -7.40 18.39
N ARG A 12 -35.15 -7.13 17.71
CA ARG A 12 -34.67 -5.80 17.30
C ARG A 12 -34.40 -4.80 18.42
N LYS A 13 -34.53 -5.22 19.69
CA LYS A 13 -34.17 -4.42 20.86
C LYS A 13 -32.64 -4.29 20.99
N THR A 14 -32.17 -3.11 21.38
CA THR A 14 -30.81 -2.89 21.87
C THR A 14 -30.60 -3.59 23.22
N ALA A 15 -29.36 -3.66 23.70
CA ALA A 15 -29.06 -4.23 25.03
C ALA A 15 -29.86 -3.52 26.14
N ALA A 16 -29.88 -2.18 26.12
CA ALA A 16 -30.65 -1.36 27.04
C ALA A 16 -32.17 -1.67 26.97
N ALA A 17 -32.75 -1.68 25.77
CA ALA A 17 -34.17 -1.95 25.59
C ALA A 17 -34.58 -3.40 25.94
N ALA A 18 -33.63 -4.33 25.91
CA ALA A 18 -33.84 -5.72 26.34
C ALA A 18 -33.48 -5.96 27.82
N ASN A 19 -33.09 -4.91 28.56
CA ASN A 19 -32.63 -4.98 29.95
C ASN A 19 -31.53 -6.04 30.18
N VAL A 20 -30.56 -6.09 29.26
CA VAL A 20 -29.38 -6.96 29.38
C VAL A 20 -28.12 -6.12 29.29
N ALA A 21 -27.06 -6.52 30.01
CA ALA A 21 -25.79 -5.81 29.96
C ALA A 21 -25.20 -5.75 28.55
N ASN A 22 -25.26 -6.87 27.80
CA ASN A 22 -24.75 -6.98 26.44
C ASN A 22 -25.53 -8.02 25.63
N LEU A 23 -25.58 -7.85 24.31
CA LEU A 23 -26.11 -8.88 23.42
C LEU A 23 -25.07 -9.99 23.20
N LYS A 24 -25.50 -11.24 23.26
CA LYS A 24 -24.68 -12.44 23.06
C LYS A 24 -24.59 -12.77 21.57
N ALA A 25 -23.38 -12.95 21.06
CA ALA A 25 -23.17 -13.38 19.68
C ALA A 25 -23.49 -14.87 19.49
N CYS A 26 -23.90 -15.25 18.29
CA CYS A 26 -24.08 -16.66 17.92
C CYS A 26 -22.74 -17.42 18.08
N ALA A 27 -22.72 -18.53 18.80
CA ALA A 27 -21.48 -19.26 19.09
C ALA A 27 -20.75 -19.76 17.83
N LYS A 28 -21.49 -20.05 16.74
CA LYS A 28 -20.93 -20.60 15.49
C LYS A 28 -20.34 -19.52 14.58
N CYS A 29 -21.18 -18.59 14.11
CA CYS A 29 -20.74 -17.55 13.16
C CYS A 29 -20.31 -16.24 13.82
N LYS A 30 -20.77 -15.99 15.06
CA LYS A 30 -20.68 -14.72 15.83
C LYS A 30 -21.03 -13.43 15.06
N SER A 31 -21.76 -13.56 13.94
CA SER A 31 -22.28 -12.48 13.09
C SER A 31 -23.63 -11.96 13.60
N ALA A 32 -24.53 -12.85 14.04
CA ALA A 32 -25.80 -12.46 14.67
C ALA A 32 -25.65 -12.29 16.19
N ARG A 33 -26.39 -11.33 16.77
CA ARG A 33 -26.44 -11.05 18.21
C ARG A 33 -27.86 -11.19 18.77
N TYR A 34 -27.98 -11.66 20.01
CA TYR A 34 -29.23 -11.97 20.68
C TYR A 34 -29.21 -11.51 22.14
N CYS A 35 -30.34 -11.07 22.69
CA CYS A 35 -30.42 -10.79 24.12
C CYS A 35 -30.29 -12.07 24.98
N GLY A 36 -30.63 -13.24 24.42
CA GLY A 36 -30.54 -14.53 25.11
C GLY A 36 -30.86 -15.72 24.22
N ARG A 37 -30.81 -16.91 24.83
CA ARG A 37 -31.00 -18.21 24.15
C ARG A 37 -32.39 -18.37 23.51
N GLU A 38 -33.41 -17.78 24.13
CA GLU A 38 -34.78 -17.80 23.61
C GLU A 38 -34.87 -17.10 22.25
N CYS A 39 -34.31 -15.89 22.16
CA CYS A 39 -34.28 -15.13 20.91
C CYS A 39 -33.40 -15.83 19.84
N GLN A 40 -32.29 -16.44 20.23
CA GLN A 40 -31.46 -17.22 19.30
C GLN A 40 -32.21 -18.42 18.73
N THR A 41 -32.87 -19.21 19.59
CA THR A 41 -33.65 -20.39 19.17
C THR A 41 -34.85 -19.98 18.32
N GLY A 42 -35.53 -18.88 18.69
CA GLY A 42 -36.65 -18.33 17.93
C GLY A 42 -36.28 -17.73 16.57
N ASP A 43 -35.01 -17.38 16.36
CA ASP A 43 -34.48 -16.92 15.06
C ASP A 43 -33.88 -18.07 14.22
N TRP A 44 -33.66 -19.24 14.82
CA TRP A 44 -32.89 -20.33 14.21
C TRP A 44 -33.40 -20.75 12.83
N LYS A 45 -34.72 -20.78 12.62
CA LYS A 45 -35.33 -21.14 11.32
C LYS A 45 -34.87 -20.23 10.17
N VAL A 46 -34.57 -18.97 10.47
CA VAL A 46 -34.08 -17.97 9.51
C VAL A 46 -32.55 -17.96 9.52
N HIS A 47 -31.95 -17.82 10.71
CA HIS A 47 -30.49 -17.68 10.85
C HIS A 47 -29.71 -18.89 10.31
N LYS A 48 -30.22 -20.12 10.45
CA LYS A 48 -29.51 -21.34 10.02
C LYS A 48 -29.08 -21.31 8.54
N LYS A 49 -29.86 -20.63 7.68
CA LYS A 49 -29.60 -20.52 6.24
C LYS A 49 -28.33 -19.72 5.94
N VAL A 50 -27.97 -18.78 6.80
CA VAL A 50 -26.78 -17.93 6.66
C VAL A 50 -25.67 -18.30 7.64
N CYS A 51 -26.00 -18.93 8.77
CA CYS A 51 -25.07 -19.25 9.85
C CYS A 51 -23.84 -20.02 9.36
N ALA A 52 -24.02 -21.02 8.48
CA ALA A 52 -22.91 -21.80 7.94
C ALA A 52 -22.00 -20.95 7.04
N ARG A 53 -22.57 -20.12 6.17
CA ARG A 53 -21.81 -19.22 5.29
C ARG A 53 -21.05 -18.18 6.10
N GLU A 54 -21.71 -17.51 7.03
CA GLU A 54 -21.09 -16.51 7.91
C GLU A 54 -19.97 -17.12 8.78
N SER A 55 -20.14 -18.37 9.22
CA SER A 55 -19.10 -19.11 9.95
C SER A 55 -17.91 -19.45 9.05
N ALA A 56 -18.15 -19.82 7.80
CA ALA A 56 -17.08 -20.11 6.83
C ALA A 56 -16.34 -18.82 6.43
N THR A 57 -17.05 -17.73 6.17
CA THR A 57 -16.45 -16.40 5.93
C THR A 57 -15.61 -15.97 7.12
N ARG A 58 -16.11 -16.16 8.34
CA ARG A 58 -15.35 -15.85 9.54
C ARG A 58 -14.12 -16.74 9.72
N ALA A 59 -14.24 -18.04 9.49
CA ALA A 59 -13.10 -18.95 9.56
C ALA A 59 -12.05 -18.63 8.49
N PHE A 60 -12.48 -18.22 7.30
CA PHE A 60 -11.59 -17.70 6.25
C PHE A 60 -10.90 -16.42 6.71
N VAL A 61 -11.64 -15.45 7.26
CA VAL A 61 -11.07 -14.22 7.82
C VAL A 61 -10.11 -14.52 8.97
N GLU A 62 -10.44 -15.42 9.90
CA GLU A 62 -9.61 -15.79 11.06
C GLU A 62 -8.36 -16.60 10.63
N ALA A 63 -8.48 -17.51 9.68
CA ALA A 63 -7.35 -18.28 9.13
C ALA A 63 -6.42 -17.41 8.27
N HIS A 64 -6.94 -16.34 7.67
CA HIS A 64 -6.17 -15.30 7.00
C HIS A 64 -5.92 -14.06 7.89
N ALA A 65 -6.20 -14.14 9.19
CA ALA A 65 -5.90 -13.11 10.19
C ALA A 65 -4.61 -13.41 10.97
N GLU A 66 -3.65 -14.11 10.37
CA GLU A 66 -2.24 -13.98 10.77
C GLU A 66 -1.73 -12.60 10.34
N HIS A 67 -2.06 -11.60 11.17
CA HIS A 67 -1.23 -10.46 11.57
C HIS A 67 -2.11 -9.48 12.34
N SER A 68 -2.21 -9.70 13.66
CA SER A 68 -2.66 -8.70 14.62
C SER A 68 -1.56 -7.63 14.77
N ASN A 69 -1.45 -6.79 13.74
CA ASN A 69 -1.18 -5.37 13.78
C ASN A 69 -1.45 -4.88 12.35
N SER A 70 -2.71 -4.54 12.02
CA SER A 70 -3.17 -4.25 10.65
C SER A 70 -2.59 -2.97 10.03
N TYR A 71 -1.51 -2.45 10.62
CA TYR A 71 -0.71 -1.38 10.09
C TYR A 71 0.79 -1.48 10.43
N ALA A 72 1.28 -2.63 10.87
CA ALA A 72 2.72 -2.88 10.76
C ALA A 72 3.01 -3.14 9.27
N SER A 73 3.89 -2.34 8.66
CA SER A 73 4.28 -2.56 7.27
C SER A 73 4.79 -4.00 7.11
N PRO A 74 4.25 -4.81 6.17
CA PRO A 74 4.81 -6.12 5.87
C PRO A 74 6.30 -5.95 5.58
N ARG A 75 7.11 -6.95 5.97
CA ARG A 75 8.50 -6.98 5.55
C ARG A 75 8.52 -7.06 4.03
N LEU A 76 9.04 -6.02 3.38
CA LEU A 76 9.19 -5.99 1.93
C LEU A 76 10.13 -7.11 1.51
N THR A 77 9.69 -7.95 0.59
CA THR A 77 10.57 -8.94 -0.03
C THR A 77 11.58 -8.21 -0.91
N ASN A 78 12.80 -8.74 -1.00
CA ASN A 78 13.89 -8.16 -1.82
C ASN A 78 14.44 -6.79 -1.37
N LEU A 79 14.08 -6.33 -0.17
CA LEU A 79 14.85 -5.33 0.59
C LEU A 79 15.47 -5.99 1.81
N GLU A 80 16.76 -5.73 2.03
CA GLU A 80 17.50 -6.30 3.16
C GLU A 80 17.05 -5.68 4.48
N LYS A 81 16.72 -4.38 4.47
CA LYS A 81 16.28 -3.67 5.67
C LYS A 81 14.85 -3.17 5.55
N HIS A 82 14.05 -3.58 6.53
CA HIS A 82 12.71 -3.04 6.73
C HIS A 82 12.77 -1.69 7.46
N ILE A 83 12.18 -0.65 6.87
CA ILE A 83 12.00 0.66 7.49
C ILE A 83 10.55 0.80 7.96
N PRO A 84 10.30 1.11 9.25
CA PRO A 84 8.96 1.33 9.74
C PRO A 84 8.39 2.66 9.21
N ASN A 85 7.09 2.68 8.98
CA ASN A 85 6.32 3.85 8.56
C ASN A 85 6.87 4.52 7.28
N PRO A 86 6.98 3.77 6.16
CA PRO A 86 7.54 4.27 4.90
C PRO A 86 6.92 5.58 4.40
N PHE A 87 5.60 5.79 4.53
CA PHE A 87 4.92 7.01 4.11
C PHE A 87 5.26 8.22 4.99
N THR A 88 5.41 8.00 6.29
CA THR A 88 5.91 9.02 7.22
C THR A 88 7.36 9.37 6.90
N GLN A 89 8.20 8.39 6.53
CA GLN A 89 9.57 8.67 6.10
C GLN A 89 9.62 9.40 4.76
N LEU A 90 8.70 9.11 3.83
CA LEU A 90 8.55 9.85 2.57
C LEU A 90 8.23 11.32 2.82
N ASP A 91 7.27 11.60 3.70
CA ASP A 91 6.90 12.98 4.07
C ASP A 91 8.06 13.75 4.70
N LYS A 92 8.83 13.09 5.57
CA LYS A 92 10.03 13.66 6.20
C LYS A 92 11.23 13.80 5.26
N GLY A 93 11.14 13.31 4.02
CA GLY A 93 12.28 13.23 3.09
C GLY A 93 13.37 12.25 3.55
N LYS A 94 13.03 11.29 4.41
CA LYS A 94 13.95 10.30 5.00
C LYS A 94 13.72 8.87 4.52
N TYR A 95 12.87 8.67 3.51
CA TYR A 95 12.53 7.34 3.00
C TYR A 95 13.74 6.50 2.57
N LEU A 96 14.74 7.11 1.91
CA LEU A 96 15.96 6.40 1.50
C LEU A 96 16.97 6.24 2.64
N HIS A 97 16.77 6.91 3.77
CA HIS A 97 17.77 6.98 4.84
C HIS A 97 17.74 5.70 5.67
N GLY A 98 18.92 5.19 5.98
CA GLY A 98 19.07 3.99 6.82
C GLY A 98 18.95 2.67 6.06
N HIS A 99 18.60 2.67 4.77
CA HIS A 99 18.73 1.51 3.89
C HIS A 99 20.20 1.21 3.54
N PRO A 100 20.57 -0.06 3.31
CA PRO A 100 21.80 -0.43 2.63
C PRO A 100 21.89 0.20 1.23
N GLU A 101 23.10 0.39 0.71
CA GLU A 101 23.32 1.08 -0.57
C GLU A 101 22.54 0.45 -1.72
N LYS A 102 22.57 -0.88 -1.84
CA LYS A 102 21.84 -1.62 -2.88
C LYS A 102 20.32 -1.43 -2.79
N ASP A 103 19.77 -1.36 -1.58
CA ASP A 103 18.33 -1.11 -1.41
C ASP A 103 17.96 0.31 -1.86
N VAL A 104 18.82 1.31 -1.59
CA VAL A 104 18.65 2.66 -2.13
C VAL A 104 18.70 2.66 -3.65
N TYR A 105 19.59 1.88 -4.27
CA TYR A 105 19.66 1.76 -5.73
C TYR A 105 18.38 1.18 -6.31
N LYS A 106 17.88 0.06 -5.77
CA LYS A 106 16.61 -0.56 -6.17
C LYS A 106 15.46 0.45 -6.08
N LEU A 107 15.31 1.13 -4.94
CA LEU A 107 14.23 2.08 -4.70
C LEU A 107 14.26 3.27 -5.67
N LEU A 108 15.44 3.84 -5.95
CA LEU A 108 15.61 4.93 -6.91
C LEU A 108 15.31 4.51 -8.36
N ILE A 109 15.78 3.32 -8.76
CA ILE A 109 15.54 2.78 -10.11
C ILE A 109 14.05 2.46 -10.28
N ASP A 110 13.43 1.84 -9.29
CA ASP A 110 12.05 1.37 -9.40
C ASP A 110 11.02 2.50 -9.25
N SER A 111 11.33 3.56 -8.50
CA SER A 111 10.54 4.81 -8.54
C SER A 111 10.59 5.48 -9.90
N PHE A 112 11.76 5.49 -10.55
CA PHE A 112 11.89 5.98 -11.91
C PHE A 112 11.14 5.10 -12.92
N ARG A 113 11.31 3.78 -12.88
CA ARG A 113 10.63 2.84 -13.79
C ARG A 113 9.11 2.92 -13.66
N MET A 114 8.58 2.97 -12.43
CA MET A 114 7.15 3.14 -12.20
C MET A 114 6.66 4.47 -12.76
N ARG A 115 7.41 5.56 -12.57
CA ARG A 115 7.05 6.87 -13.13
C ARG A 115 7.02 6.87 -14.65
N GLN A 116 8.00 6.27 -15.32
CA GLN A 116 7.97 6.18 -16.79
C GLN A 116 6.80 5.33 -17.30
N ALA A 117 6.46 4.25 -16.60
CA ALA A 117 5.31 3.43 -16.94
C ALA A 117 3.99 4.21 -16.79
N ASP A 118 3.83 4.94 -15.69
CA ASP A 118 2.65 5.80 -15.45
C ASP A 118 2.54 6.93 -16.49
N ASP A 119 3.64 7.64 -16.77
CA ASP A 119 3.67 8.72 -17.77
C ASP A 119 3.25 8.20 -19.16
N LYS A 120 3.71 7.00 -19.55
CA LYS A 120 3.31 6.36 -20.81
C LYS A 120 1.84 5.95 -20.80
N ASN A 121 1.41 5.24 -19.76
CA ASN A 121 0.10 4.59 -19.75
C ASN A 121 -1.04 5.59 -19.52
N PHE A 122 -0.82 6.64 -18.73
CA PHE A 122 -1.87 7.60 -18.35
C PHE A 122 -1.78 8.94 -19.08
N GLU A 123 -0.59 9.35 -19.50
CA GLU A 123 -0.39 10.66 -20.14
C GLU A 123 0.06 10.56 -21.60
N GLY A 124 0.35 9.35 -22.11
CA GLY A 124 0.96 9.16 -23.42
C GLY A 124 2.36 9.77 -23.54
N LYS A 125 2.98 10.15 -22.41
CA LYS A 125 4.28 10.83 -22.37
C LYS A 125 5.40 9.80 -22.32
N THR A 126 6.41 10.01 -23.16
CA THR A 126 7.62 9.18 -23.16
C THR A 126 8.84 10.07 -23.06
N ALA A 127 9.80 9.69 -22.19
CA ALA A 127 11.04 10.42 -22.07
C ALA A 127 11.94 10.14 -23.29
N PRO A 128 12.57 11.14 -23.92
CA PRO A 128 13.53 10.92 -25.00
C PRO A 128 14.68 10.02 -24.55
N ARG A 129 15.14 9.13 -25.43
CA ARG A 129 16.21 8.15 -25.16
C ARG A 129 15.85 7.20 -24.01
N SER A 130 14.60 6.75 -23.98
CA SER A 130 14.13 5.69 -23.08
C SER A 130 13.78 4.43 -23.85
N ILE A 131 13.58 3.32 -23.11
CA ILE A 131 13.04 2.08 -23.68
C ILE A 131 11.69 2.28 -24.38
N TYR A 132 10.92 3.30 -23.98
CA TYR A 132 9.64 3.64 -24.58
C TYR A 132 9.75 4.43 -25.89
N THR A 133 10.94 4.93 -26.22
CA THR A 133 11.26 5.59 -27.50
C THR A 133 12.23 4.76 -28.35
N GLY A 134 12.37 3.46 -28.08
CA GLY A 134 13.22 2.55 -28.84
C GLY A 134 14.70 2.53 -28.45
N ALA A 135 15.13 3.20 -27.37
CA ALA A 135 16.49 3.05 -26.85
C ALA A 135 16.66 1.68 -26.15
N SER A 136 17.89 1.17 -26.10
CA SER A 136 18.19 -0.10 -25.43
C SER A 136 18.12 -0.04 -23.90
N SER A 137 18.18 1.17 -23.32
CA SER A 137 18.21 1.44 -21.90
C SER A 137 17.59 2.81 -21.60
N SER A 138 16.96 2.97 -20.44
CA SER A 138 16.51 4.27 -19.92
C SER A 138 17.57 4.98 -19.06
N ILE A 139 18.84 4.61 -19.17
CA ILE A 139 19.94 5.20 -18.38
C ILE A 139 20.06 6.72 -18.53
N ASP A 140 19.87 7.26 -19.73
CA ASP A 140 19.96 8.71 -19.99
C ASP A 140 18.90 9.53 -19.26
N PRO A 141 17.60 9.21 -19.36
CA PRO A 141 16.59 9.88 -18.55
C PRO A 141 16.72 9.56 -17.05
N PHE A 142 17.23 8.39 -16.67
CA PHE A 142 17.51 8.06 -15.27
C PHE A 142 18.59 8.96 -14.65
N ARG A 143 19.69 9.25 -15.38
CA ARG A 143 20.70 10.22 -14.94
C ARG A 143 20.12 11.60 -14.65
N LYS A 144 19.19 12.06 -15.49
CA LYS A 144 18.47 13.32 -15.26
C LYS A 144 17.58 13.26 -14.02
N TYR A 145 16.97 12.11 -13.76
CA TYR A 145 16.18 11.86 -12.56
C TYR A 145 17.04 11.91 -11.28
N ILE A 146 18.21 11.27 -11.29
CA ILE A 146 19.16 11.34 -10.16
C ILE A 146 19.73 12.74 -9.97
N ALA A 147 20.06 13.45 -11.06
CA ALA A 147 20.48 14.85 -10.97
C ALA A 147 19.42 15.72 -10.28
N LYS A 148 18.13 15.49 -10.56
CA LYS A 148 17.03 16.14 -9.81
C LYS A 148 17.00 15.71 -8.35
N ALA A 149 17.14 14.42 -8.05
CA ALA A 149 17.18 13.93 -6.66
C ALA A 149 18.28 14.62 -5.83
N ALA A 150 19.46 14.84 -6.43
CA ALA A 150 20.57 15.55 -5.78
C ALA A 150 20.27 17.03 -5.45
N THR A 151 19.30 17.65 -6.14
CA THR A 151 18.86 19.01 -5.82
C THR A 151 17.84 19.08 -4.68
N ARG A 152 17.35 17.94 -4.17
CA ARG A 152 16.34 17.87 -3.11
C ARG A 152 17.01 17.81 -1.74
N PRO A 153 16.91 18.87 -0.90
CA PRO A 153 17.60 18.91 0.38
C PRO A 153 17.23 17.72 1.27
N GLY A 154 18.23 16.97 1.71
CA GLY A 154 18.06 15.87 2.65
C GLY A 154 17.37 14.62 2.11
N LEU A 155 17.01 14.55 0.82
CA LEU A 155 16.34 13.39 0.22
C LEU A 155 17.28 12.19 0.08
N LEU A 156 18.47 12.42 -0.47
CA LEU A 156 19.49 11.38 -0.62
C LEU A 156 20.21 11.13 0.72
N PRO A 157 20.64 9.88 1.00
CA PRO A 157 21.41 9.56 2.20
C PRO A 157 22.73 10.34 2.27
N PRO A 158 23.30 10.61 3.47
CA PRO A 158 24.54 11.38 3.62
C PRO A 158 25.76 10.76 2.93
N TRP A 159 25.76 9.43 2.73
CA TRP A 159 26.83 8.72 2.04
C TRP A 159 26.73 8.81 0.51
N TRP A 160 25.65 9.39 -0.02
CA TRP A 160 25.45 9.48 -1.46
C TRP A 160 26.40 10.50 -2.09
N ASP A 161 27.17 10.05 -3.07
CA ASP A 161 28.08 10.88 -3.85
C ASP A 161 28.10 10.48 -5.34
N ALA A 162 29.02 11.07 -6.11
CA ALA A 162 29.16 10.77 -7.54
C ALA A 162 29.64 9.34 -7.83
N ALA A 163 30.40 8.71 -6.92
CA ALA A 163 30.80 7.32 -7.07
C ALA A 163 29.61 6.39 -6.86
N LYS A 164 28.80 6.65 -5.83
CA LYS A 164 27.57 5.91 -5.55
C LYS A 164 26.50 6.08 -6.62
N GLN A 165 26.45 7.24 -7.28
CA GLN A 165 25.64 7.38 -8.49
C GLN A 165 26.12 6.43 -9.60
N LYS A 166 27.43 6.34 -9.89
CA LYS A 166 27.96 5.41 -10.90
C LYS A 166 27.69 3.95 -10.55
N GLU A 167 27.80 3.59 -9.28
CA GLU A 167 27.46 2.25 -8.79
C GLU A 167 25.96 1.95 -8.99
N CYS A 168 25.07 2.91 -8.69
CA CYS A 168 23.63 2.80 -8.94
C CYS A 168 23.31 2.63 -10.42
N GLU A 169 23.97 3.41 -11.29
CA GLU A 169 23.84 3.30 -12.75
C GLU A 169 24.27 1.91 -13.25
N ALA A 170 25.43 1.42 -12.81
CA ALA A 170 25.92 0.08 -13.15
C ALA A 170 24.99 -1.02 -12.63
N PHE A 171 24.46 -0.87 -11.42
CA PHE A 171 23.45 -1.78 -10.86
C PHE A 171 22.18 -1.79 -11.73
N GLY A 172 21.71 -0.62 -12.19
CA GLY A 172 20.58 -0.49 -13.10
C GLY A 172 20.78 -1.10 -14.49
N GLU A 173 22.00 -1.46 -14.87
CA GLU A 173 22.32 -2.13 -16.14
C GLU A 173 22.90 -3.56 -15.94
N SER A 174 22.86 -4.07 -14.72
CA SER A 174 23.48 -5.34 -14.33
C SER A 174 22.72 -6.60 -14.78
N GLY A 175 21.42 -6.48 -15.06
CA GLY A 175 20.54 -7.63 -15.38
C GLY A 175 19.64 -8.06 -14.22
N GLU A 176 19.83 -7.46 -13.04
CA GLU A 176 18.98 -7.60 -11.86
C GLU A 176 17.49 -7.27 -12.14
N TRP A 177 16.64 -7.44 -11.14
CA TRP A 177 15.21 -7.13 -11.31
C TRP A 177 14.96 -5.63 -11.53
N SER A 178 15.65 -4.78 -10.76
CA SER A 178 15.63 -3.32 -10.91
C SER A 178 16.56 -2.90 -12.05
N ASP A 179 16.12 -3.14 -13.29
CA ASP A 179 16.91 -2.94 -14.52
C ASP A 179 16.27 -1.88 -15.43
N LEU A 180 17.05 -0.87 -15.79
CA LEU A 180 16.65 0.29 -16.60
C LEU A 180 16.35 -0.06 -18.06
N ARG A 181 16.66 -1.30 -18.48
CA ARG A 181 16.35 -1.85 -19.81
C ARG A 181 14.99 -2.56 -19.85
N LYS A 182 14.32 -2.71 -18.70
CA LYS A 182 13.06 -3.46 -18.57
C LYS A 182 11.94 -2.56 -18.08
N ASP A 183 10.77 -2.74 -18.67
CA ASP A 183 9.54 -2.12 -18.18
C ASP A 183 9.12 -2.69 -16.82
N VAL A 184 8.19 -2.01 -16.16
CA VAL A 184 7.56 -2.51 -14.93
C VAL A 184 6.08 -2.18 -14.95
N SER A 185 5.27 -3.01 -14.29
CA SER A 185 3.85 -2.75 -14.05
C SER A 185 3.58 -2.74 -12.55
N LYS A 186 2.41 -2.20 -12.16
CA LYS A 186 1.92 -2.24 -10.78
C LYS A 186 1.98 -3.67 -10.19
N GLN A 187 1.47 -4.64 -10.94
CA GLN A 187 1.42 -6.05 -10.51
C GLN A 187 2.83 -6.66 -10.37
N LYS A 188 3.74 -6.41 -11.32
CA LYS A 188 5.14 -6.86 -11.21
C LYS A 188 5.83 -6.28 -9.96
N MET A 189 5.57 -5.01 -9.65
CA MET A 189 6.12 -4.32 -8.48
C MET A 189 5.61 -4.93 -7.17
N ILE A 190 4.30 -5.19 -7.07
CA ILE A 190 3.68 -5.83 -5.90
C ILE A 190 4.24 -7.23 -5.69
N GLN A 191 4.34 -8.03 -6.75
CA GLN A 191 4.88 -9.39 -6.66
C GLN A 191 6.35 -9.39 -6.24
N HIS A 192 7.15 -8.45 -6.74
CA HIS A 192 8.57 -8.36 -6.39
C HIS A 192 8.80 -7.96 -4.93
N TYR A 193 8.05 -6.97 -4.42
CA TYR A 193 8.26 -6.43 -3.08
C TYR A 193 7.32 -7.00 -2.00
N GLY A 194 6.33 -7.80 -2.39
CA GLY A 194 5.43 -8.49 -1.46
C GLY A 194 4.44 -7.57 -0.74
N ASP A 195 4.26 -6.34 -1.21
CA ASP A 195 3.36 -5.34 -0.59
C ASP A 195 2.53 -4.60 -1.65
N GLN A 196 1.20 -4.63 -1.46
CA GLN A 196 0.21 -3.94 -2.29
C GLN A 196 0.43 -2.42 -2.35
N ARG A 197 1.10 -1.87 -1.34
CA ARG A 197 1.36 -0.44 -1.21
C ARG A 197 2.68 -0.01 -1.85
N MET A 198 3.53 -0.96 -2.26
CA MET A 198 4.82 -0.63 -2.85
C MET A 198 4.74 0.28 -4.08
N PRO A 199 3.81 0.07 -5.05
CA PRO A 199 3.63 1.02 -6.16
C PRO A 199 3.38 2.45 -5.68
N MET A 200 2.63 2.61 -4.59
CA MET A 200 2.36 3.93 -4.01
C MET A 200 3.63 4.53 -3.39
N GLN A 201 4.39 3.75 -2.63
CA GLN A 201 5.66 4.20 -2.03
C GLN A 201 6.63 4.75 -3.11
N VAL A 202 6.84 3.99 -4.19
CA VAL A 202 7.77 4.38 -5.25
C VAL A 202 7.24 5.54 -6.11
N ARG A 203 5.93 5.66 -6.31
CA ARG A 203 5.31 6.83 -6.96
C ARG A 203 5.52 8.11 -6.16
N MET A 204 5.34 8.04 -4.85
CA MET A 204 5.55 9.18 -3.95
C MET A 204 7.02 9.56 -3.83
N LEU A 205 7.94 8.59 -3.89
CA LEU A 205 9.36 8.87 -4.02
C LEU A 205 9.67 9.61 -5.33
N ALA A 206 9.07 9.17 -6.45
CA ALA A 206 9.22 9.86 -7.73
C ALA A 206 8.64 11.27 -7.72
N GLU A 207 7.49 11.47 -7.08
CA GLU A 207 6.92 12.80 -6.84
C GLU A 207 7.87 13.68 -6.03
N ALA A 208 8.45 13.18 -4.93
CA ALA A 208 9.41 13.95 -4.13
C ALA A 208 10.65 14.39 -4.94
N ILE A 209 11.09 13.56 -5.90
CA ILE A 209 12.22 13.87 -6.77
C ILE A 209 11.84 14.84 -7.90
N TYR A 210 10.71 14.61 -8.59
CA TYR A 210 10.27 15.49 -9.68
C TYR A 210 9.66 16.81 -9.19
N GLY A 211 9.10 16.83 -7.99
CA GLY A 211 8.30 17.93 -7.43
C GLY A 211 6.84 17.94 -7.91
N VAL A 212 6.40 16.89 -8.61
CA VAL A 212 5.04 16.76 -9.16
C VAL A 212 4.66 15.30 -9.32
N GLY A 213 3.41 14.96 -9.00
CA GLY A 213 2.86 13.63 -9.15
C GLY A 213 2.66 13.22 -10.62
N SER A 214 2.29 11.96 -10.85
CA SER A 214 1.76 11.51 -12.13
C SER A 214 0.44 12.22 -12.44
N MET A 215 0.15 12.48 -13.72
CA MET A 215 -1.02 13.24 -14.19
C MET A 215 -1.13 14.66 -13.62
N GLY A 216 -0.04 15.22 -13.09
CA GLY A 216 -0.06 16.53 -12.44
C GLY A 216 -0.85 16.57 -11.12
N GLN A 217 -1.18 15.42 -10.54
CA GLN A 217 -1.92 15.37 -9.29
C GLN A 217 -1.06 15.81 -8.10
N ASP A 218 -1.70 16.51 -7.16
CA ASP A 218 -1.14 16.82 -5.85
C ASP A 218 -1.28 15.59 -4.94
N GLY A 219 -0.16 14.92 -4.66
CA GLY A 219 -0.11 13.73 -3.82
C GLY A 219 -0.35 14.00 -2.34
N THR A 220 -0.50 15.26 -1.90
CA THR A 220 -0.62 15.64 -0.49
C THR A 220 -1.79 14.96 0.22
N PHE A 221 -2.96 14.86 -0.42
CA PHE A 221 -4.11 14.18 0.16
C PHE A 221 -3.82 12.69 0.40
N MET A 222 -3.29 12.00 -0.62
CA MET A 222 -2.93 10.58 -0.51
C MET A 222 -1.84 10.38 0.55
N ARG A 223 -0.82 11.25 0.58
CA ARG A 223 0.28 11.20 1.57
C ARG A 223 -0.23 11.26 3.00
N ARG A 224 -1.09 12.25 3.31
CA ARG A 224 -1.65 12.43 4.65
C ARG A 224 -2.41 11.19 5.10
N ASN A 225 -3.28 10.66 4.26
CA ASN A 225 -4.06 9.48 4.62
C ASN A 225 -3.16 8.24 4.81
N MET A 226 -2.18 8.01 3.95
CA MET A 226 -1.29 6.85 4.11
C MET A 226 -0.49 6.93 5.43
N MET A 227 -0.09 8.13 5.86
CA MET A 227 0.54 8.36 7.17
C MET A 227 -0.40 8.17 8.36
N GLU A 228 -1.65 8.65 8.28
CA GLU A 228 -2.65 8.43 9.34
C GLU A 228 -2.91 6.94 9.52
N MET A 229 -3.05 6.25 8.40
CA MET A 229 -3.21 4.83 8.39
C MET A 229 -1.96 4.16 9.04
N GLU A 230 -0.72 4.63 8.78
CA GLU A 230 0.53 4.19 9.46
C GLU A 230 0.49 4.20 10.97
N GLN A 231 -0.29 5.11 11.54
CA GLN A 231 -0.40 5.30 12.98
C GLN A 231 -1.59 4.55 13.58
N GLY A 232 -2.19 3.62 12.83
CA GLY A 232 -3.38 2.88 13.26
C GLY A 232 -4.68 3.65 13.07
N GLY A 233 -4.66 4.73 12.30
CA GLY A 233 -5.87 5.47 11.91
C GLY A 233 -6.82 4.64 11.05
N PRO A 234 -8.13 4.98 11.02
CA PRO A 234 -9.10 4.23 10.23
C PRO A 234 -8.71 4.29 8.74
N GLY A 235 -8.43 3.12 8.16
CA GLY A 235 -8.24 3.00 6.71
C GLY A 235 -9.45 3.53 5.96
N ASN A 236 -9.28 4.58 5.16
CA ASN A 236 -10.36 5.11 4.35
C ASN A 236 -10.73 4.07 3.28
N GLY A 237 -11.97 3.57 3.30
CA GLY A 237 -12.44 2.54 2.36
C GLY A 237 -12.28 2.95 0.90
N PHE A 238 -12.37 4.24 0.59
CA PHE A 238 -12.08 4.81 -0.73
C PHE A 238 -10.62 4.60 -1.16
N ILE A 239 -9.68 4.70 -0.22
CA ILE A 239 -8.24 4.54 -0.48
C ILE A 239 -7.90 3.07 -0.69
N SER A 240 -8.51 2.16 0.06
CA SER A 240 -8.39 0.72 -0.20
C SER A 240 -8.84 0.38 -1.62
N THR A 241 -9.93 0.98 -2.09
CA THR A 241 -10.38 0.83 -3.48
C THR A 241 -9.34 1.41 -4.46
N MET A 242 -8.82 2.63 -4.24
CA MET A 242 -7.79 3.22 -5.11
C MET A 242 -6.49 2.41 -5.19
N LEU A 243 -6.05 1.83 -4.08
CA LEU A 243 -4.87 0.95 -4.05
C LEU A 243 -5.11 -0.33 -4.88
N ASN A 244 -6.35 -0.82 -4.92
CA ASN A 244 -6.75 -2.02 -5.65
C ASN A 244 -7.24 -1.76 -7.08
N LEU A 245 -7.41 -0.51 -7.51
CA LEU A 245 -7.73 -0.21 -8.91
C LEU A 245 -6.56 -0.66 -9.79
N ASP A 246 -6.74 -1.80 -10.44
CA ASP A 246 -6.03 -2.13 -11.67
C ASP A 246 -6.62 -1.22 -12.74
N ILE A 247 -6.00 -0.06 -12.92
CA ILE A 247 -6.26 0.75 -14.09
C ILE A 247 -5.50 0.04 -15.22
N SER A 248 -6.20 -0.95 -15.77
CA SER A 248 -5.86 -1.75 -16.94
C SER A 248 -5.64 -0.91 -18.18
#